data_AF-A0A7C3SRP8-F1
#
_entry.id   AF-A0A7C3SRP8-F1
#
_cell.length_a   1.000
_cell.length_b   1.000
_cell.length_c   1.000
_cell.angle_alpha   90.00
_cell.angle_beta   90.00
_cell.angle_gamma   90.00
#
_symmetry.space_group_name_H-M   'P 1'
#
loop_
_entity.id
_entity.type
_entity.pdbx_description
1 polymer ?
#
loop_
_entity_poly.entity_id
_entity_poly.type
_entity_poly.pdbx_seq_one_letter_code
_entity_poly.pdbx_strand_id
1 'polypeptide(L)'
;MSVIGGDKKTLETGGHQIIKNHIFNFAKIHKTYHLGISIDGVANRIANNEIHDSPHSAIILGGNDHIIEYNRIYRVCQETGDAGAFYMGRDWTNRGNILRNNIFHDIYGFGLGHEDSLNNEDFNYQYETPLWAWGIYLDDCTSGVTVYGNILYRVPLCGVMIGGGRDNLVENNIFVDCIPAIHIDARWDTYCWDVMDERLEAMKPKEPPYSIRYPELLSLYQDDRRKPANNQFIRNIVSYERDDFCGISNMKSEKESAAVYHLSPFDPETNKFDFNLIFHYGKDVRVHWQSYKKDDYEKIPFAKWQERNFDNSSIIANPQFLSPENDDYWIKVDSLALKNLKFQQIPIDKIGCYYNEFRRSWPIEKPQSQKLRNRKVWTVKIVDNEIQITSEEFKPLITEEKQQEFNLEKFVAPMLTPGGIPLEQAPVSPPEGIPAPQGGGMESGSFDPMKSLPPFLNP
;
A
#
# COMPACT_ATOMS: atom_id res chain seq x y z
N MET A 1 14.56 11.44 10.12
CA MET A 1 14.60 11.23 11.59
C MET A 1 14.60 9.73 11.87
N SER A 2 15.15 9.28 12.99
CA SER A 2 15.11 7.87 13.37
C SER A 2 14.56 7.72 14.78
N VAL A 3 13.71 6.71 15.00
CA VAL A 3 13.20 6.32 16.31
C VAL A 3 13.33 4.81 16.48
N ILE A 4 14.12 4.41 17.46
CA ILE A 4 14.37 3.01 17.80
C ILE A 4 14.15 2.89 19.30
N GLY A 5 13.27 2.00 19.72
CA GLY A 5 12.97 1.80 21.14
C GLY A 5 12.21 0.51 21.37
N GLY A 6 12.43 -0.11 22.53
CA GLY A 6 11.95 -1.44 22.86
C GLY A 6 12.94 -2.53 22.43
N ASP A 7 12.67 -3.77 22.83
CA ASP A 7 13.47 -4.95 22.46
C ASP A 7 12.58 -5.94 21.71
N LYS A 8 12.93 -6.16 20.44
CA LYS A 8 12.20 -7.06 19.54
C LYS A 8 12.22 -8.51 20.03
N LYS A 9 13.33 -9.01 20.61
CA LYS A 9 13.45 -10.41 21.06
C LYS A 9 12.51 -10.72 22.22
N THR A 10 12.33 -9.76 23.12
CA THR A 10 11.49 -9.89 24.31
C THR A 10 10.10 -9.26 24.13
N LEU A 11 9.87 -8.58 22.99
CA LEU A 11 8.70 -7.74 22.72
C LEU A 11 8.47 -6.65 23.79
N GLU A 12 9.53 -6.19 24.45
CA GLU A 12 9.47 -5.09 25.40
C GLU A 12 9.22 -3.77 24.67
N THR A 13 8.24 -3.00 25.15
CA THR A 13 7.78 -1.77 24.47
C THR A 13 8.76 -0.60 24.61
N GLY A 14 9.00 0.14 23.52
CA GLY A 14 9.75 1.40 23.54
C GLY A 14 8.91 2.63 23.86
N GLY A 15 7.69 2.73 23.28
CA GLY A 15 6.76 3.83 23.53
C GLY A 15 7.23 5.21 23.02
N HIS A 16 8.26 5.27 22.18
CA HIS A 16 8.76 6.51 21.60
C HIS A 16 7.80 7.08 20.57
N GLN A 17 7.80 8.41 20.41
CA GLN A 17 6.83 9.09 19.56
C GLN A 17 7.48 10.16 18.67
N ILE A 18 7.08 10.18 17.39
CA ILE A 18 7.32 11.33 16.49
C ILE A 18 5.96 11.88 16.09
N ILE A 19 5.59 13.02 16.69
CA ILE A 19 4.25 13.57 16.53
C ILE A 19 4.24 15.04 16.15
N LYS A 20 3.25 15.43 15.34
CA LYS A 20 2.94 16.83 15.02
C LYS A 20 4.07 17.57 14.30
N ASN A 21 4.88 16.87 13.50
CA ASN A 21 6.01 17.45 12.77
C ASN A 21 5.66 17.78 11.32
N HIS A 22 6.29 18.83 10.80
CA HIS A 22 6.30 19.15 9.37
C HIS A 22 7.69 18.81 8.81
N ILE A 23 7.77 17.77 7.99
CA ILE A 23 9.01 17.17 7.49
C ILE A 23 8.99 17.26 5.97
N PHE A 24 9.84 18.10 5.38
CA PHE A 24 9.78 18.31 3.94
C PHE A 24 11.11 18.64 3.30
N ASN A 25 11.21 18.42 1.98
CA ASN A 25 12.37 18.76 1.16
C ASN A 25 13.66 18.14 1.72
N PHE A 26 13.60 16.84 1.99
CA PHE A 26 14.71 16.04 2.53
C PHE A 26 15.38 15.19 1.43
N ALA A 27 16.46 14.47 1.78
CA ALA A 27 17.22 13.63 0.85
C ALA A 27 17.82 14.37 -0.38
N LYS A 28 18.25 15.63 -0.19
CA LYS A 28 18.80 16.49 -1.27
C LYS A 28 20.12 16.02 -1.87
N ILE A 29 20.92 15.27 -1.10
CA ILE A 29 22.25 14.79 -1.52
C ILE A 29 22.17 13.30 -1.82
N HIS A 30 21.83 12.50 -0.81
CA HIS A 30 21.57 11.07 -0.96
C HIS A 30 20.07 10.87 -1.15
N LYS A 31 19.69 10.51 -2.38
CA LYS A 31 18.28 10.47 -2.79
C LYS A 31 17.54 9.22 -2.35
N THR A 32 18.22 8.09 -2.20
CA THR A 32 17.63 6.81 -1.78
C THR A 32 17.91 6.52 -0.30
N TYR A 33 16.99 5.82 0.36
CA TYR A 33 17.09 5.38 1.76
C TYR A 33 17.41 6.47 2.81
N HIS A 34 17.18 7.74 2.48
CA HIS A 34 17.28 8.87 3.40
C HIS A 34 15.90 9.41 3.71
N LEU A 35 15.29 8.82 4.73
CA LEU A 35 13.85 8.88 4.95
C LEU A 35 13.43 10.09 5.78
N GLY A 36 12.16 10.46 5.65
CA GLY A 36 11.52 11.38 6.59
C GLY A 36 11.56 10.79 8.00
N ILE A 37 11.13 9.54 8.13
CA ILE A 37 11.13 8.78 9.38
C ILE A 37 11.58 7.33 9.13
N SER A 38 12.56 6.87 9.91
CA SER A 38 12.84 5.45 10.12
C SER A 38 12.33 5.07 11.51
N ILE A 39 11.61 3.96 11.62
CA ILE A 39 11.07 3.44 12.87
C ILE A 39 11.44 1.97 13.02
N ASP A 40 11.90 1.59 14.21
CA ASP A 40 12.23 0.20 14.57
C ASP A 40 11.97 -0.06 16.07
N GLY A 41 12.09 -1.32 16.48
CA GLY A 41 11.86 -1.79 17.85
C GLY A 41 10.43 -2.27 18.07
N VAL A 42 9.80 -1.85 19.17
CA VAL A 42 8.46 -2.33 19.55
C VAL A 42 7.60 -1.20 20.09
N ALA A 43 6.35 -1.10 19.63
CA ALA A 43 5.32 -0.22 20.19
C ALA A 43 5.62 1.29 20.19
N ASN A 44 6.45 1.75 19.26
CA ASN A 44 6.64 3.18 18.95
C ASN A 44 5.49 3.75 18.07
N ARG A 45 5.30 5.08 18.10
CA ARG A 45 4.16 5.77 17.48
C ARG A 45 4.56 6.95 16.59
N ILE A 46 4.03 6.99 15.36
CA ILE A 46 4.21 8.08 14.40
C ILE A 46 2.85 8.70 14.12
N ALA A 47 2.60 9.94 14.54
CA ALA A 47 1.27 10.52 14.38
C ALA A 47 1.17 12.01 14.10
N ASN A 48 0.13 12.40 13.34
CA ASN A 48 -0.17 13.81 13.05
C ASN A 48 0.98 14.55 12.36
N ASN A 49 1.83 13.87 11.60
CA ASN A 49 2.90 14.50 10.85
C ASN A 49 2.44 14.85 9.43
N GLU A 50 3.04 15.91 8.88
CA GLU A 50 2.98 16.27 7.47
C GLU A 50 4.33 15.94 6.84
N ILE A 51 4.40 14.98 5.91
CA ILE A 51 5.66 14.50 5.31
C ILE A 51 5.61 14.60 3.79
N HIS A 52 6.45 15.41 3.17
CA HIS A 52 6.36 15.61 1.73
C HIS A 52 7.63 16.09 1.03
N ASP A 53 7.61 16.08 -0.29
CA ASP A 53 8.71 16.53 -1.17
C ASP A 53 10.02 15.80 -0.89
N SER A 54 10.06 14.55 -1.34
CA SER A 54 11.24 13.71 -1.24
C SER A 54 11.44 12.87 -2.50
N PRO A 55 12.69 12.64 -2.90
CA PRO A 55 13.00 11.71 -3.99
C PRO A 55 12.58 10.27 -3.70
N HIS A 56 12.51 9.84 -2.44
CA HIS A 56 12.26 8.45 -2.02
C HIS A 56 11.27 8.34 -0.84
N SER A 57 11.07 7.13 -0.30
CA SER A 57 10.08 6.77 0.73
C SER A 57 10.01 7.73 1.93
N ALA A 58 8.80 7.96 2.46
CA ALA A 58 8.60 8.83 3.61
C ALA A 58 8.90 8.11 4.93
N ILE A 59 8.36 6.89 5.07
CA ILE A 59 8.48 6.06 6.26
C ILE A 59 8.98 4.67 5.85
N ILE A 60 10.07 4.20 6.47
CA ILE A 60 10.43 2.78 6.50
C ILE A 60 10.32 2.25 7.91
N LEU A 61 9.64 1.11 8.05
CA LEU A 61 9.38 0.45 9.32
C LEU A 61 10.06 -0.92 9.40
N GLY A 62 10.78 -1.13 10.50
CA GLY A 62 11.10 -2.43 11.08
C GLY A 62 10.37 -2.62 12.41
N GLY A 63 10.36 -3.84 12.94
CA GLY A 63 9.86 -4.09 14.30
C GLY A 63 8.35 -4.38 14.40
N ASN A 64 7.83 -4.23 15.60
CA ASN A 64 6.57 -4.84 16.05
C ASN A 64 5.63 -3.83 16.72
N ASP A 65 4.33 -4.07 16.59
CA ASP A 65 3.27 -3.34 17.33
C ASP A 65 3.32 -1.80 17.19
N HIS A 66 3.93 -1.27 16.13
CA HIS A 66 3.98 0.17 15.89
C HIS A 66 2.64 0.73 15.42
N ILE A 67 2.39 1.99 15.77
CA ILE A 67 1.18 2.70 15.35
C ILE A 67 1.56 3.91 14.49
N ILE A 68 1.05 3.94 13.27
CA ILE A 68 1.26 5.00 12.29
C ILE A 68 -0.11 5.58 11.97
N GLU A 69 -0.41 6.75 12.52
CA GLU A 69 -1.78 7.27 12.46
C GLU A 69 -1.92 8.78 12.25
N TYR A 70 -2.98 9.18 11.57
CA TYR A 70 -3.29 10.60 11.34
C TYR A 70 -2.17 11.38 10.63
N ASN A 71 -1.27 10.71 9.91
CA ASN A 71 -0.24 11.39 9.12
C ASN A 71 -0.78 11.74 7.74
N ARG A 72 -0.25 12.82 7.15
CA ARG A 72 -0.47 13.18 5.76
C ARG A 72 0.87 13.11 5.02
N ILE A 73 0.93 12.28 4.00
CA ILE A 73 2.15 11.96 3.26
C ILE A 73 1.89 12.18 1.76
N TYR A 74 2.70 13.01 1.10
CA TYR A 74 2.50 13.30 -0.32
C TYR A 74 3.76 13.72 -1.05
N ARG A 75 3.78 13.54 -2.38
CA ARG A 75 4.93 13.89 -3.23
C ARG A 75 6.27 13.39 -2.69
N VAL A 76 6.25 12.15 -2.26
CA VAL A 76 7.44 11.36 -1.99
C VAL A 76 7.66 10.39 -3.14
N CYS A 77 8.81 9.72 -3.17
CA CYS A 77 9.22 8.83 -4.27
C CYS A 77 9.42 9.51 -5.64
N GLN A 78 9.51 10.85 -5.69
CA GLN A 78 9.44 11.62 -6.95
C GLN A 78 10.59 11.37 -7.94
N GLU A 79 11.69 10.76 -7.49
CA GLU A 79 12.90 10.58 -8.31
C GLU A 79 13.44 9.15 -8.27
N THR A 80 12.69 8.21 -7.71
CA THR A 80 13.12 6.82 -7.52
C THR A 80 11.98 5.85 -7.80
N GLY A 81 12.33 4.65 -8.24
CA GLY A 81 11.43 3.52 -8.32
C GLY A 81 11.66 2.55 -7.18
N ASP A 82 10.90 1.45 -7.20
CA ASP A 82 10.98 0.41 -6.17
C ASP A 82 10.81 0.96 -4.74
N ALA A 83 9.81 1.83 -4.57
CA ALA A 83 9.65 2.65 -3.37
C ALA A 83 8.17 2.86 -2.99
N GLY A 84 7.90 2.98 -1.69
CA GLY A 84 6.57 3.25 -1.16
C GLY A 84 6.53 4.53 -0.35
N ALA A 85 5.41 5.26 -0.35
CA ALA A 85 5.25 6.38 0.59
C ALA A 85 5.40 5.87 2.04
N PHE A 86 4.85 4.69 2.31
CA PHE A 86 5.23 3.81 3.41
C PHE A 86 5.85 2.53 2.87
N TYR A 87 6.89 2.01 3.52
CA TYR A 87 7.52 0.74 3.18
C TYR A 87 7.88 -0.09 4.43
N MET A 88 7.70 -1.40 4.35
CA MET A 88 8.30 -2.38 5.26
C MET A 88 8.49 -3.71 4.53
N GLY A 89 9.40 -4.55 5.03
CA GLY A 89 9.69 -5.83 4.37
C GLY A 89 10.70 -6.73 5.05
N ARG A 90 10.81 -7.93 4.48
CA ARG A 90 11.88 -8.91 4.66
C ARG A 90 11.99 -9.50 6.07
N ASP A 91 10.89 -9.58 6.80
CA ASP A 91 10.87 -10.24 8.11
C ASP A 91 9.44 -10.63 8.49
N TRP A 92 9.15 -11.94 8.53
CA TRP A 92 7.82 -12.44 8.94
C TRP A 92 7.46 -12.09 10.39
N THR A 93 8.47 -11.81 11.23
CA THR A 93 8.31 -11.56 12.65
C THR A 93 7.95 -10.11 12.97
N ASN A 94 8.08 -9.18 12.02
CA ASN A 94 7.68 -7.76 12.15
C ASN A 94 6.15 -7.60 12.02
N ARG A 95 5.41 -7.99 13.07
CA ARG A 95 3.94 -8.11 13.07
C ARG A 95 3.26 -7.17 14.05
N GLY A 96 1.94 -7.04 13.91
CA GLY A 96 1.08 -6.24 14.81
C GLY A 96 1.14 -4.75 14.53
N ASN A 97 1.83 -4.33 13.46
CA ASN A 97 1.93 -2.94 13.04
C ASN A 97 0.58 -2.46 12.47
N ILE A 98 0.18 -1.23 12.84
CA ILE A 98 -1.10 -0.64 12.45
C ILE A 98 -0.85 0.69 11.74
N LEU A 99 -1.28 0.77 10.48
CA LEU A 99 -1.39 1.99 9.71
C LEU A 99 -2.86 2.40 9.71
N ARG A 100 -3.22 3.45 10.45
CA ARG A 100 -4.62 3.88 10.51
C ARG A 100 -4.88 5.36 10.33
N ASN A 101 -5.97 5.70 9.64
CA ASN A 101 -6.43 7.08 9.53
C ASN A 101 -5.36 8.02 8.96
N ASN A 102 -4.53 7.56 8.02
CA ASN A 102 -3.56 8.41 7.32
C ASN A 102 -4.11 8.85 5.96
N ILE A 103 -3.52 9.90 5.39
CA ILE A 103 -3.72 10.32 4.01
C ILE A 103 -2.40 10.15 3.24
N PHE A 104 -2.45 9.43 2.12
CA PHE A 104 -1.35 9.31 1.15
C PHE A 104 -1.81 9.85 -0.20
N HIS A 105 -1.09 10.81 -0.80
CA HIS A 105 -1.49 11.30 -2.12
C HIS A 105 -0.38 11.85 -2.99
N ASP A 106 -0.65 11.96 -4.29
CA ASP A 106 0.33 12.43 -5.28
C ASP A 106 1.64 11.64 -5.16
N ILE A 107 1.53 10.30 -5.10
CA ILE A 107 2.67 9.39 -4.98
C ILE A 107 3.03 8.94 -6.39
N TYR A 108 4.09 9.53 -6.92
CA TYR A 108 4.52 9.39 -8.31
C TYR A 108 5.95 8.90 -8.31
N GLY A 109 6.20 7.75 -8.90
CA GLY A 109 7.53 7.19 -9.00
C GLY A 109 8.25 7.63 -10.26
N PHE A 110 9.53 7.28 -10.31
CA PHE A 110 10.36 7.41 -11.49
C PHE A 110 11.26 6.19 -11.62
N GLY A 111 11.14 5.41 -12.68
CA GLY A 111 11.86 4.14 -12.82
C GLY A 111 12.09 3.71 -14.26
N LEU A 112 12.75 2.56 -14.44
CA LEU A 112 13.12 2.02 -15.75
C LEU A 112 11.88 1.43 -16.44
N GLY A 113 11.46 2.01 -17.56
CA GLY A 113 10.26 1.63 -18.29
C GLY A 113 10.27 0.21 -18.87
N HIS A 114 9.07 -0.29 -19.17
CA HIS A 114 8.80 -1.70 -19.48
C HIS A 114 9.20 -2.18 -20.89
N GLU A 115 9.50 -1.31 -21.85
CA GLU A 115 9.84 -1.73 -23.23
C GLU A 115 11.35 -1.82 -23.48
N ASP A 116 11.78 -2.98 -24.01
CA ASP A 116 13.06 -3.28 -24.68
C ASP A 116 14.37 -2.88 -23.97
N SER A 117 14.31 -2.53 -22.68
CA SER A 117 15.45 -2.03 -21.91
C SER A 117 16.37 -3.14 -21.37
N LEU A 118 15.93 -4.41 -21.40
CA LEU A 118 16.68 -5.55 -20.86
C LEU A 118 17.30 -6.48 -21.93
N ASN A 119 16.94 -6.32 -23.21
CA ASN A 119 17.34 -7.23 -24.29
C ASN A 119 18.15 -6.55 -25.41
N ASN A 120 18.81 -5.43 -25.14
CA ASN A 120 19.45 -4.64 -26.17
C ASN A 120 20.98 -4.65 -26.03
N GLU A 121 21.67 -5.23 -27.02
CA GLU A 121 23.14 -5.15 -27.14
C GLU A 121 23.61 -3.69 -27.34
N ASP A 122 22.69 -2.81 -27.77
CA ASP A 122 22.86 -1.36 -27.88
C ASP A 122 22.28 -0.67 -26.63
N PHE A 123 23.04 0.19 -25.95
CA PHE A 123 22.56 0.95 -24.78
C PHE A 123 21.30 1.76 -25.14
N ASN A 124 20.12 1.26 -24.76
CA ASN A 124 18.82 1.82 -25.09
C ASN A 124 17.84 1.60 -23.91
N TYR A 125 17.87 2.53 -22.95
CA TYR A 125 17.09 2.44 -21.73
C TYR A 125 15.93 3.44 -21.74
N GLN A 126 14.75 2.97 -21.38
CA GLN A 126 13.60 3.85 -21.16
C GLN A 126 13.42 4.11 -19.68
N TYR A 127 13.14 5.36 -19.30
CA TYR A 127 12.74 5.75 -17.96
C TYR A 127 11.36 6.39 -18.00
N GLU A 128 10.57 6.29 -16.93
CA GLU A 128 9.23 6.81 -16.94
C GLU A 128 8.70 7.25 -15.57
N THR A 129 7.63 8.04 -15.63
CA THR A 129 6.83 8.52 -14.49
C THR A 129 5.36 8.57 -14.95
N PRO A 130 4.33 8.51 -14.08
CA PRO A 130 4.34 8.47 -12.61
C PRO A 130 4.25 7.06 -11.99
N LEU A 131 4.58 6.03 -12.75
CA LEU A 131 4.67 4.64 -12.28
C LEU A 131 5.87 4.46 -11.32
N TRP A 132 6.11 3.25 -10.80
CA TRP A 132 7.25 2.89 -9.93
C TRP A 132 7.19 3.24 -8.44
N ALA A 133 6.07 3.80 -7.96
CA ALA A 133 5.89 4.05 -6.53
C ALA A 133 4.53 3.58 -6.01
N TRP A 134 4.55 2.91 -4.86
CA TRP A 134 3.36 2.43 -4.16
C TRP A 134 2.92 3.42 -3.08
N GLY A 135 1.63 3.41 -2.74
CA GLY A 135 1.12 4.15 -1.60
C GLY A 135 1.62 3.52 -0.30
N ILE A 136 1.13 2.32 -0.01
CA ILE A 136 1.58 1.50 1.11
C ILE A 136 2.23 0.24 0.55
N TYR A 137 3.54 0.10 0.76
CA TYR A 137 4.33 -0.99 0.24
C TYR A 137 4.64 -2.01 1.35
N LEU A 138 3.85 -3.07 1.43
CA LEU A 138 4.07 -4.25 2.28
C LEU A 138 4.89 -5.27 1.48
N ASP A 139 6.17 -4.97 1.35
CA ASP A 139 7.11 -5.68 0.48
C ASP A 139 7.66 -6.94 1.16
N ASP A 140 8.36 -7.77 0.40
CA ASP A 140 9.25 -8.83 0.88
C ASP A 140 8.66 -9.69 2.01
N CYS A 141 7.50 -10.29 1.73
CA CYS A 141 6.80 -11.18 2.65
C CYS A 141 6.32 -10.52 3.95
N THR A 142 6.15 -9.20 3.97
CA THR A 142 5.52 -8.46 5.08
C THR A 142 4.21 -9.10 5.49
N SER A 143 4.04 -9.34 6.78
CA SER A 143 2.91 -10.13 7.29
C SER A 143 2.37 -9.59 8.60
N GLY A 144 1.08 -9.82 8.88
CA GLY A 144 0.45 -9.42 10.14
C GLY A 144 0.30 -7.91 10.32
N VAL A 145 0.13 -7.15 9.24
CA VAL A 145 -0.07 -5.68 9.26
C VAL A 145 -1.54 -5.34 9.10
N THR A 146 -2.02 -4.37 9.87
CA THR A 146 -3.36 -3.79 9.72
C THR A 146 -3.28 -2.41 9.05
N VAL A 147 -3.91 -2.28 7.89
CA VAL A 147 -4.09 -1.04 7.13
C VAL A 147 -5.57 -0.65 7.21
N TYR A 148 -5.89 0.29 8.10
CA TYR A 148 -7.27 0.61 8.46
C TYR A 148 -7.65 2.09 8.29
N GLY A 149 -8.74 2.41 7.59
CA GLY A 149 -9.26 3.79 7.64
C GLY A 149 -8.36 4.82 6.95
N ASN A 150 -7.46 4.43 6.06
CA ASN A 150 -6.59 5.35 5.33
C ASN A 150 -7.27 5.86 4.06
N ILE A 151 -6.84 7.02 3.56
CA ILE A 151 -7.26 7.56 2.27
C ILE A 151 -6.04 7.65 1.38
N LEU A 152 -6.07 6.95 0.26
CA LEU A 152 -5.02 6.93 -0.74
C LEU A 152 -5.59 7.50 -2.02
N TYR A 153 -4.92 8.51 -2.60
CA TYR A 153 -5.38 9.05 -3.87
C TYR A 153 -4.28 9.56 -4.80
N ARG A 154 -4.46 9.34 -6.11
CA ARG A 154 -3.45 9.58 -7.14
C ARG A 154 -2.15 8.84 -6.83
N VAL A 155 -2.26 7.51 -6.84
CA VAL A 155 -1.16 6.57 -6.67
C VAL A 155 -1.17 5.65 -7.90
N PRO A 156 -0.56 6.08 -9.02
CA PRO A 156 -0.83 5.49 -10.33
C PRO A 156 -0.39 4.04 -10.50
N LEU A 157 0.62 3.59 -9.74
CA LEU A 157 1.07 2.20 -9.81
C LEU A 157 0.16 1.27 -9.00
N CYS A 158 0.00 1.51 -7.69
CA CYS A 158 -0.88 0.71 -6.83
C CYS A 158 -1.05 1.33 -5.44
N GLY A 159 -2.28 1.28 -4.91
CA GLY A 159 -2.61 1.76 -3.57
C GLY A 159 -1.88 0.99 -2.46
N VAL A 160 -2.18 -0.29 -2.31
CA VAL A 160 -1.50 -1.22 -1.37
C VAL A 160 -0.89 -2.39 -2.12
N MET A 161 0.40 -2.60 -1.94
CA MET A 161 1.10 -3.78 -2.44
C MET A 161 1.41 -4.72 -1.29
N ILE A 162 1.04 -6.00 -1.44
CA ILE A 162 1.42 -7.10 -0.56
C ILE A 162 2.21 -8.10 -1.40
N GLY A 163 3.54 -8.01 -1.39
CA GLY A 163 4.32 -8.92 -2.20
C GLY A 163 4.88 -10.09 -1.40
N GLY A 164 4.33 -11.29 -1.62
CA GLY A 164 4.62 -12.54 -0.90
C GLY A 164 4.03 -12.66 0.52
N GLY A 165 3.55 -11.56 1.09
CA GLY A 165 3.10 -11.46 2.47
C GLY A 165 1.86 -12.27 2.83
N ARG A 166 1.61 -12.42 4.13
CA ARG A 166 0.43 -13.11 4.66
C ARG A 166 -0.20 -12.47 5.88
N ASP A 167 -1.45 -12.82 6.15
CA ASP A 167 -2.20 -12.38 7.33
C ASP A 167 -2.29 -10.84 7.46
N ASN A 168 -2.22 -10.11 6.34
CA ASN A 168 -2.41 -8.67 6.32
C ASN A 168 -3.89 -8.32 6.17
N LEU A 169 -4.33 -7.27 6.86
CA LEU A 169 -5.70 -6.76 6.81
C LEU A 169 -5.71 -5.37 6.20
N VAL A 170 -6.36 -5.20 5.05
CA VAL A 170 -6.62 -3.92 4.40
C VAL A 170 -8.12 -3.65 4.48
N GLU A 171 -8.52 -2.83 5.46
CA GLU A 171 -9.93 -2.64 5.78
C GLU A 171 -10.34 -1.17 5.89
N ASN A 172 -11.54 -0.83 5.44
CA ASN A 172 -12.12 0.49 5.71
C ASN A 172 -11.34 1.66 5.10
N ASN A 173 -10.55 1.42 4.04
CA ASN A 173 -9.78 2.46 3.37
C ASN A 173 -10.57 3.04 2.18
N ILE A 174 -10.20 4.26 1.78
CA ILE A 174 -10.68 4.90 0.56
C ILE A 174 -9.52 4.97 -0.44
N PHE A 175 -9.71 4.46 -1.64
CA PHE A 175 -8.77 4.51 -2.76
C PHE A 175 -9.36 5.34 -3.89
N VAL A 176 -8.69 6.41 -4.32
CA VAL A 176 -9.14 7.25 -5.44
C VAL A 176 -8.04 7.41 -6.48
N ASP A 177 -8.25 6.89 -7.68
CA ASP A 177 -7.20 6.82 -8.71
C ASP A 177 -5.94 6.09 -8.22
N CYS A 178 -6.15 4.94 -7.58
CA CYS A 178 -5.15 3.92 -7.30
C CYS A 178 -5.49 2.71 -8.17
N ILE A 179 -4.68 2.43 -9.20
CA ILE A 179 -5.04 1.45 -10.23
C ILE A 179 -3.88 0.44 -10.36
N PRO A 180 -3.98 -0.72 -9.70
CA PRO A 180 -5.07 -1.21 -8.87
C PRO A 180 -5.10 -0.57 -7.48
N ALA A 181 -6.21 -0.78 -6.77
CA ALA A 181 -6.28 -0.44 -5.35
C ALA A 181 -5.37 -1.35 -4.51
N ILE A 182 -5.31 -2.64 -4.89
CA ILE A 182 -4.48 -3.64 -4.24
C ILE A 182 -3.77 -4.52 -5.25
N HIS A 183 -2.52 -4.82 -4.95
CA HIS A 183 -1.76 -5.89 -5.59
C HIS A 183 -1.33 -6.94 -4.57
N ILE A 184 -1.43 -8.22 -4.94
CA ILE A 184 -0.85 -9.34 -4.20
C ILE A 184 -0.04 -10.22 -5.18
N ASP A 185 1.18 -10.59 -4.80
CA ASP A 185 1.98 -11.61 -5.50
C ASP A 185 2.66 -12.59 -4.54
N ALA A 186 3.45 -13.49 -5.11
CA ALA A 186 4.40 -14.32 -4.39
C ALA A 186 5.84 -13.98 -4.80
N ARG A 187 6.78 -14.12 -3.86
CA ARG A 187 8.21 -14.01 -4.16
C ARG A 187 8.70 -15.23 -4.93
N TRP A 188 9.68 -15.01 -5.80
CA TRP A 188 10.23 -16.01 -6.71
C TRP A 188 11.12 -17.04 -5.99
N ASP A 189 11.43 -18.16 -6.65
CA ASP A 189 12.12 -19.29 -6.01
C ASP A 189 13.55 -18.97 -5.55
N THR A 190 14.26 -18.11 -6.28
CA THR A 190 15.63 -17.65 -5.94
C THR A 190 15.64 -16.40 -5.06
N TYR A 191 14.51 -16.04 -4.45
CA TYR A 191 14.45 -14.98 -3.45
C TYR A 191 15.30 -15.34 -2.22
N CYS A 192 15.61 -14.36 -1.36
CA CYS A 192 16.50 -14.52 -0.20
C CYS A 192 15.86 -15.27 0.99
N TRP A 193 15.33 -16.48 0.72
CA TRP A 193 14.63 -17.31 1.70
C TRP A 193 15.49 -17.67 2.92
N ASP A 194 16.79 -17.86 2.75
CA ASP A 194 17.71 -18.14 3.87
C ASP A 194 17.74 -17.00 4.91
N VAL A 195 17.71 -15.74 4.45
CA VAL A 195 17.67 -14.56 5.34
C VAL A 195 16.34 -14.48 6.06
N MET A 196 15.24 -14.81 5.37
CA MET A 196 13.91 -14.84 5.97
C MET A 196 13.83 -15.90 7.08
N ASP A 197 14.39 -17.08 6.83
CA ASP A 197 14.44 -18.18 7.80
C ASP A 197 15.34 -17.86 8.99
N GLU A 198 16.51 -17.26 8.76
CA GLU A 198 17.40 -16.78 9.83
C GLU A 198 16.67 -15.80 10.76
N ARG A 199 16.00 -14.79 10.19
CA ARG A 199 15.25 -13.78 10.96
C ARG A 199 14.08 -14.38 11.74
N LEU A 200 13.37 -15.33 11.13
CA LEU A 200 12.30 -16.07 11.78
C LEU A 200 12.82 -16.83 13.00
N GLU A 201 13.81 -17.70 12.82
CA GLU A 201 14.34 -18.54 13.89
C GLU A 201 15.03 -17.74 14.99
N ALA A 202 15.63 -16.58 14.66
CA ALA A 202 16.24 -15.69 15.64
C ALA A 202 15.26 -15.22 16.72
N MET A 203 13.96 -15.12 16.40
CA MET A 203 12.91 -14.70 17.33
C MET A 203 12.26 -15.86 18.09
N LYS A 204 12.67 -17.12 17.83
CA LYS A 204 12.15 -18.33 18.47
C LYS A 204 10.61 -18.38 18.50
N PRO A 205 9.92 -18.40 17.35
CA PRO A 205 8.48 -18.20 17.25
C PRO A 205 7.64 -19.29 17.96
N LYS A 206 8.26 -20.42 18.32
CA LYS A 206 7.63 -21.55 19.05
C LYS A 206 7.64 -21.35 20.57
N GLU A 207 8.38 -20.37 21.08
CA GLU A 207 8.51 -20.04 22.49
C GLU A 207 7.87 -18.67 22.80
N PRO A 208 7.39 -18.44 24.04
CA PRO A 208 7.03 -17.10 24.48
C PRO A 208 8.23 -16.13 24.38
N PRO A 209 8.00 -14.84 24.04
CA PRO A 209 6.68 -14.21 23.93
C PRO A 209 6.01 -14.39 22.55
N TYR A 210 6.75 -14.76 21.50
CA TYR A 210 6.24 -14.80 20.13
C TYR A 210 5.13 -15.84 19.92
N SER A 211 5.24 -17.03 20.51
CA SER A 211 4.20 -18.07 20.36
C SER A 211 2.85 -17.69 20.97
N ILE A 212 2.85 -16.73 21.90
CA ILE A 212 1.64 -16.20 22.53
C ILE A 212 1.14 -14.95 21.79
N ARG A 213 2.04 -14.04 21.44
CA ARG A 213 1.68 -12.75 20.84
C ARG A 213 1.29 -12.86 19.37
N TYR A 214 1.94 -13.76 18.63
CA TYR A 214 1.76 -13.96 17.18
C TYR A 214 1.65 -15.46 16.85
N PRO A 215 0.63 -16.16 17.35
CA PRO A 215 0.45 -17.60 17.11
C PRO A 215 0.37 -17.97 15.62
N GLU A 216 0.00 -17.02 14.75
CA GLU A 216 -0.07 -17.19 13.30
C GLU A 216 1.30 -17.52 12.68
N LEU A 217 2.41 -17.11 13.31
CA LEU A 217 3.76 -17.49 12.87
C LEU A 217 3.97 -19.01 12.83
N LEU A 218 3.25 -19.76 13.67
CA LEU A 218 3.34 -21.22 13.69
C LEU A 218 2.81 -21.86 12.40
N SER A 219 1.95 -21.17 11.65
CA SER A 219 1.46 -21.63 10.34
C SER A 219 2.58 -21.75 9.31
N LEU A 220 3.68 -21.00 9.43
CA LEU A 220 4.84 -21.05 8.55
C LEU A 220 5.60 -22.40 8.62
N TYR A 221 5.33 -23.21 9.65
CA TYR A 221 5.86 -24.57 9.80
C TYR A 221 4.86 -25.66 9.37
N GLN A 222 3.61 -25.30 9.12
CA GLN A 222 2.52 -26.23 8.80
C GLN A 222 2.18 -26.23 7.31
N ASP A 223 2.42 -25.11 6.63
CA ASP A 223 2.16 -24.90 5.20
C ASP A 223 3.38 -24.29 4.50
N ASP A 224 3.33 -24.18 3.18
CA ASP A 224 4.32 -23.47 2.40
C ASP A 224 4.39 -21.99 2.84
N ARG A 225 5.47 -21.62 3.54
CA ARG A 225 5.72 -20.26 4.03
C ARG A 225 5.87 -19.20 2.93
N ARG A 226 6.10 -19.62 1.68
CA ARG A 226 6.22 -18.73 0.51
C ARG A 226 4.86 -18.32 -0.06
N LYS A 227 3.78 -18.99 0.37
CA LYS A 227 2.43 -18.74 -0.10
C LYS A 227 1.91 -17.39 0.42
N PRO A 228 1.44 -16.48 -0.44
CA PRO A 228 0.79 -15.24 -0.01
C PRO A 228 -0.65 -15.52 0.43
N ALA A 229 -0.80 -15.94 1.70
CA ALA A 229 -2.03 -16.51 2.25
C ALA A 229 -2.72 -15.57 3.25
N ASN A 230 -4.00 -15.81 3.53
CA ASN A 230 -4.76 -15.17 4.60
C ASN A 230 -4.82 -13.62 4.56
N ASN A 231 -4.49 -12.97 3.45
CA ASN A 231 -4.64 -11.52 3.34
C ASN A 231 -6.11 -11.17 3.08
N GLN A 232 -6.51 -10.01 3.57
CA GLN A 232 -7.90 -9.58 3.53
C GLN A 232 -8.01 -8.16 2.98
N PHE A 233 -8.88 -7.96 1.99
CA PHE A 233 -9.24 -6.65 1.44
C PHE A 233 -10.75 -6.45 1.58
N ILE A 234 -11.16 -5.85 2.69
CA ILE A 234 -12.55 -5.89 3.15
C ILE A 234 -13.08 -4.48 3.45
N ARG A 235 -14.35 -4.20 3.12
CA ARG A 235 -15.00 -2.92 3.50
C ARG A 235 -14.23 -1.69 3.00
N ASN A 236 -13.59 -1.75 1.85
CA ASN A 236 -12.91 -0.59 1.27
C ASN A 236 -13.83 0.11 0.27
N ILE A 237 -13.55 1.39 0.02
CA ILE A 237 -14.13 2.15 -1.09
C ILE A 237 -13.05 2.32 -2.13
N VAL A 238 -13.32 1.91 -3.36
CA VAL A 238 -12.40 2.06 -4.48
C VAL A 238 -13.09 2.86 -5.58
N SER A 239 -12.54 4.01 -5.95
CA SER A 239 -13.02 4.84 -7.04
C SER A 239 -11.89 5.17 -7.99
N TYR A 240 -12.07 4.99 -9.29
CA TYR A 240 -11.03 5.29 -10.26
C TYR A 240 -11.64 5.60 -11.62
N GLU A 241 -11.06 6.57 -12.34
CA GLU A 241 -11.58 7.01 -13.64
C GLU A 241 -10.93 6.29 -14.84
N ARG A 242 -9.68 5.85 -14.67
CA ARG A 242 -8.79 5.53 -15.79
C ARG A 242 -8.81 4.05 -16.16
N ASP A 243 -8.62 3.80 -17.45
CA ASP A 243 -8.55 2.49 -18.12
C ASP A 243 -7.14 2.17 -18.62
N ASP A 244 -6.13 2.53 -17.82
CA ASP A 244 -4.72 2.51 -18.21
C ASP A 244 -3.83 1.87 -17.15
N PHE A 245 -4.30 0.77 -16.56
CA PHE A 245 -3.44 -0.09 -15.77
C PHE A 245 -2.24 -0.53 -16.62
N CYS A 246 -1.04 -0.25 -16.12
CA CYS A 246 0.22 -0.50 -16.82
C CYS A 246 0.96 -1.75 -16.31
N GLY A 247 0.35 -2.55 -15.43
CA GLY A 247 1.04 -3.65 -14.74
C GLY A 247 1.65 -3.24 -13.40
N ILE A 248 2.10 -4.24 -12.64
CA ILE A 248 2.87 -4.09 -11.39
C ILE A 248 4.32 -4.61 -11.56
N SER A 249 4.68 -4.96 -12.80
CA SER A 249 5.96 -5.51 -13.25
C SER A 249 6.11 -5.22 -14.75
N ASN A 250 7.02 -5.89 -15.48
CA ASN A 250 7.32 -5.70 -16.92
C ASN A 250 6.15 -5.92 -17.92
N MET A 251 4.90 -5.77 -17.51
CA MET A 251 3.74 -5.89 -18.38
C MET A 251 3.60 -4.64 -19.25
N LYS A 252 3.20 -4.83 -20.51
CA LYS A 252 2.85 -3.71 -21.39
C LYS A 252 1.49 -3.15 -20.99
N SER A 253 1.36 -1.83 -21.01
CA SER A 253 0.06 -1.17 -20.91
C SER A 253 -0.82 -1.60 -22.08
N GLU A 254 -2.04 -2.03 -21.78
CA GLU A 254 -3.07 -2.39 -22.75
C GLU A 254 -4.22 -1.39 -22.66
N LYS A 255 -4.97 -1.18 -23.75
CA LYS A 255 -6.18 -0.36 -23.69
C LYS A 255 -7.25 -1.09 -22.88
N GLU A 256 -8.04 -0.35 -22.09
CA GLU A 256 -9.18 -0.89 -21.33
C GLU A 256 -8.76 -1.93 -20.27
N SER A 257 -7.55 -1.77 -19.74
CA SER A 257 -6.90 -2.73 -18.85
C SER A 257 -7.16 -2.48 -17.37
N ALA A 258 -7.99 -1.50 -16.99
CA ALA A 258 -8.16 -1.14 -15.59
C ALA A 258 -8.52 -2.37 -14.74
N ALA A 259 -7.77 -2.52 -13.66
CA ALA A 259 -7.96 -3.59 -12.70
C ALA A 259 -8.25 -2.96 -11.34
N VAL A 260 -9.36 -3.35 -10.71
CA VAL A 260 -9.60 -2.97 -9.31
C VAL A 260 -8.61 -3.70 -8.40
N TYR A 261 -8.35 -4.98 -8.71
CA TYR A 261 -7.40 -5.86 -8.03
C TYR A 261 -6.44 -6.50 -9.03
N HIS A 262 -5.17 -6.58 -8.66
CA HIS A 262 -4.17 -7.34 -9.39
C HIS A 262 -3.56 -8.42 -8.48
N LEU A 263 -3.91 -9.68 -8.69
CA LEU A 263 -3.64 -10.78 -7.77
C LEU A 263 -2.80 -11.86 -8.49
N SER A 264 -1.49 -11.67 -8.64
CA SER A 264 -0.69 -12.51 -9.54
C SER A 264 0.74 -12.78 -9.02
N PRO A 265 1.02 -13.99 -8.50
CA PRO A 265 0.08 -15.02 -8.06
C PRO A 265 -0.32 -14.83 -6.58
N PHE A 266 -1.54 -15.24 -6.22
CA PHE A 266 -2.01 -15.24 -4.82
C PHE A 266 -2.68 -16.57 -4.44
N ASP A 267 -2.95 -16.81 -3.15
CA ASP A 267 -3.69 -18.00 -2.71
C ASP A 267 -5.23 -17.76 -2.71
N PRO A 268 -5.98 -18.32 -3.67
CA PRO A 268 -7.43 -18.12 -3.74
C PRO A 268 -8.20 -18.75 -2.58
N GLU A 269 -7.64 -19.73 -1.85
CA GLU A 269 -8.40 -20.45 -0.83
C GLU A 269 -8.51 -19.67 0.48
N THR A 270 -7.48 -18.89 0.82
CA THR A 270 -7.36 -18.26 2.13
C THR A 270 -7.48 -16.74 2.10
N ASN A 271 -7.18 -16.10 0.98
CA ASN A 271 -7.33 -14.65 0.85
C ASN A 271 -8.81 -14.28 0.71
N LYS A 272 -9.21 -13.16 1.31
CA LYS A 272 -10.62 -12.71 1.33
C LYS A 272 -10.78 -11.31 0.77
N PHE A 273 -11.72 -11.17 -0.15
CA PHE A 273 -12.15 -9.91 -0.72
C PHE A 273 -13.66 -9.87 -0.50
N ASP A 274 -14.16 -8.90 0.26
CA ASP A 274 -15.61 -8.76 0.44
C ASP A 274 -16.04 -7.39 0.98
N PHE A 275 -17.33 -7.05 0.82
CA PHE A 275 -17.96 -5.82 1.33
C PHE A 275 -17.34 -4.50 0.84
N ASN A 276 -16.64 -4.51 -0.29
CA ASN A 276 -16.07 -3.33 -0.93
C ASN A 276 -17.13 -2.59 -1.75
N LEU A 277 -17.05 -1.25 -1.78
CA LEU A 277 -17.79 -0.41 -2.73
C LEU A 277 -16.83 0.00 -3.84
N ILE A 278 -17.16 -0.33 -5.09
CA ILE A 278 -16.33 -0.05 -6.24
C ILE A 278 -17.05 0.93 -7.17
N PHE A 279 -16.34 1.95 -7.66
CA PHE A 279 -16.89 2.93 -8.58
C PHE A 279 -15.93 3.27 -9.70
N HIS A 280 -16.25 2.78 -10.89
CA HIS A 280 -15.50 3.06 -12.10
C HIS A 280 -16.28 3.94 -13.10
N TYR A 281 -17.06 4.90 -12.59
CA TYR A 281 -17.76 5.89 -13.42
C TYR A 281 -18.63 5.29 -14.55
N GLY A 282 -19.25 4.14 -14.28
CA GLY A 282 -20.10 3.42 -15.24
C GLY A 282 -19.35 2.51 -16.22
N LYS A 283 -18.02 2.43 -16.14
CA LYS A 283 -17.18 1.54 -16.93
C LYS A 283 -16.98 0.18 -16.26
N ASP A 284 -16.44 -0.76 -17.02
CA ASP A 284 -16.22 -2.15 -16.60
C ASP A 284 -15.15 -2.29 -15.51
N VAL A 285 -15.53 -2.91 -14.40
CA VAL A 285 -14.59 -3.29 -13.34
C VAL A 285 -13.99 -4.67 -13.67
N ARG A 286 -12.66 -4.80 -13.61
CA ARG A 286 -11.94 -6.05 -13.90
C ARG A 286 -11.03 -6.46 -12.75
N VAL A 287 -10.81 -7.76 -12.64
CA VAL A 287 -9.85 -8.39 -11.72
C VAL A 287 -8.84 -9.15 -12.56
N HIS A 288 -7.56 -8.94 -12.28
CA HIS A 288 -6.49 -9.76 -12.81
C HIS A 288 -6.10 -10.74 -11.72
N TRP A 289 -6.06 -12.03 -12.04
CA TRP A 289 -5.77 -13.04 -11.02
C TRP A 289 -4.97 -14.21 -11.60
N GLN A 290 -4.17 -14.84 -10.75
CA GLN A 290 -3.46 -16.09 -10.98
C GLN A 290 -3.32 -16.82 -9.64
N SER A 291 -3.64 -18.10 -9.62
CA SER A 291 -3.50 -18.91 -8.41
C SER A 291 -2.04 -19.25 -8.14
N TYR A 292 -1.69 -19.31 -6.85
CA TYR A 292 -0.35 -19.69 -6.40
C TYR A 292 0.08 -21.04 -6.97
N LYS A 293 1.25 -21.06 -7.64
CA LYS A 293 1.84 -22.22 -8.33
C LYS A 293 0.96 -22.85 -9.42
N LYS A 294 0.03 -22.09 -10.01
CA LYS A 294 -0.73 -22.52 -11.19
C LYS A 294 -0.50 -21.57 -12.35
N ASP A 295 -0.67 -22.11 -13.55
CA ASP A 295 -0.61 -21.38 -14.81
C ASP A 295 -2.04 -21.10 -15.30
N ASP A 296 -2.77 -20.30 -14.53
CA ASP A 296 -4.19 -19.98 -14.71
C ASP A 296 -4.45 -18.48 -14.68
N TYR A 297 -3.48 -17.68 -15.14
CA TYR A 297 -3.63 -16.23 -15.20
C TYR A 297 -4.79 -15.84 -16.13
N GLU A 298 -5.70 -15.03 -15.62
CA GLU A 298 -6.81 -14.47 -16.40
C GLU A 298 -7.11 -13.02 -16.00
N LYS A 299 -7.67 -12.29 -16.97
CA LYS A 299 -8.28 -10.97 -16.76
C LYS A 299 -9.79 -11.16 -16.90
N ILE A 300 -10.54 -10.97 -15.82
CA ILE A 300 -11.98 -11.28 -15.79
C ILE A 300 -12.81 -10.06 -15.36
N PRO A 301 -14.02 -9.89 -15.89
CA PRO A 301 -14.98 -8.91 -15.36
C PRO A 301 -15.31 -9.22 -13.90
N PHE A 302 -15.62 -8.18 -13.11
CA PHE A 302 -15.96 -8.32 -11.69
C PHE A 302 -17.15 -9.26 -11.44
N ALA A 303 -18.15 -9.29 -12.34
CA ALA A 303 -19.25 -10.25 -12.25
C ALA A 303 -18.77 -11.71 -12.32
N LYS A 304 -17.74 -12.02 -13.13
CA LYS A 304 -17.13 -13.36 -13.20
C LYS A 304 -16.32 -13.69 -11.96
N TRP A 305 -15.70 -12.69 -11.33
CA TRP A 305 -15.06 -12.84 -10.03
C TRP A 305 -16.10 -13.26 -8.95
N GLN A 306 -17.27 -12.62 -8.96
CA GLN A 306 -18.39 -12.99 -8.08
C GLN A 306 -18.99 -14.37 -8.37
N GLU A 307 -19.16 -14.73 -9.64
CA GLU A 307 -19.59 -16.09 -10.03
C GLU A 307 -18.64 -17.19 -9.52
N ARG A 308 -17.36 -16.87 -9.27
CA ARG A 308 -16.36 -17.76 -8.67
C ARG A 308 -16.41 -17.80 -7.14
N ASN A 309 -17.46 -17.24 -6.54
CA ASN A 309 -17.69 -17.21 -5.10
C ASN A 309 -16.70 -16.34 -4.31
N PHE A 310 -16.12 -15.33 -4.97
CA PHE A 310 -15.34 -14.27 -4.32
C PHE A 310 -16.14 -12.98 -4.27
N ASP A 311 -15.94 -12.15 -3.24
CA ASP A 311 -16.42 -10.75 -3.24
C ASP A 311 -17.94 -10.60 -3.46
N ASN A 312 -18.73 -11.58 -2.97
CA ASN A 312 -20.17 -11.68 -3.20
C ASN A 312 -21.01 -10.58 -2.52
N SER A 313 -20.48 -9.93 -1.49
CA SER A 313 -21.14 -8.84 -0.76
C SER A 313 -20.67 -7.46 -1.23
N SER A 314 -19.68 -7.39 -2.11
CA SER A 314 -19.22 -6.14 -2.72
C SER A 314 -20.19 -5.63 -3.77
N ILE A 315 -20.24 -4.30 -3.91
CA ILE A 315 -21.18 -3.62 -4.80
C ILE A 315 -20.46 -2.62 -5.70
N ILE A 316 -21.00 -2.44 -6.91
CA ILE A 316 -20.59 -1.38 -7.82
C ILE A 316 -21.60 -0.23 -7.68
N ALA A 317 -21.20 0.89 -7.10
CA ALA A 317 -22.08 2.03 -6.83
C ALA A 317 -21.27 3.32 -6.66
N ASN A 318 -21.90 4.48 -6.85
CA ASN A 318 -21.26 5.76 -6.54
C ASN A 318 -21.02 5.88 -5.02
N PRO A 319 -19.81 6.22 -4.55
CA PRO A 319 -19.50 6.33 -3.12
C PRO A 319 -20.20 7.50 -2.44
N GLN A 320 -20.70 8.47 -3.20
CA GLN A 320 -21.30 9.72 -2.73
C GLN A 320 -20.32 10.57 -1.89
N PHE A 321 -19.12 10.81 -2.43
CA PHE A 321 -18.19 11.77 -1.85
C PHE A 321 -18.78 13.19 -1.81
N LEU A 322 -18.34 13.99 -0.83
CA LEU A 322 -18.84 15.35 -0.62
C LEU A 322 -18.35 16.31 -1.70
N SER A 323 -17.05 16.34 -1.96
CA SER A 323 -16.41 17.22 -2.95
C SER A 323 -15.13 16.59 -3.51
N PRO A 324 -15.24 15.48 -4.27
CA PRO A 324 -14.09 14.75 -4.80
C PRO A 324 -13.21 15.58 -5.74
N GLU A 325 -13.77 16.61 -6.39
CA GLU A 325 -13.04 17.57 -7.22
C GLU A 325 -11.99 18.39 -6.44
N ASN A 326 -12.24 18.60 -5.14
CA ASN A 326 -11.38 19.30 -4.19
C ASN A 326 -10.59 18.35 -3.28
N ASP A 327 -10.50 17.06 -3.65
CA ASP A 327 -9.88 16.00 -2.85
C ASP A 327 -10.54 15.81 -1.46
N ASP A 328 -11.83 16.15 -1.34
CA ASP A 328 -12.63 15.91 -0.14
C ASP A 328 -13.47 14.64 -0.30
N TYR A 329 -12.94 13.57 0.29
CA TYR A 329 -13.52 12.23 0.26
C TYR A 329 -14.36 11.92 1.52
N TRP A 330 -14.85 12.93 2.24
CA TRP A 330 -15.96 12.72 3.16
C TRP A 330 -17.14 12.07 2.43
N ILE A 331 -17.80 11.12 3.08
CA ILE A 331 -18.90 10.36 2.49
C ILE A 331 -20.21 10.91 3.03
N LYS A 332 -21.19 11.09 2.16
CA LYS A 332 -22.52 11.52 2.57
C LYS A 332 -23.22 10.41 3.37
N VAL A 333 -24.00 10.80 4.37
CA VAL A 333 -24.71 9.88 5.28
C VAL A 333 -25.63 8.88 4.57
N ASP A 334 -26.06 9.20 3.35
CA ASP A 334 -26.93 8.37 2.55
C ASP A 334 -26.21 7.25 1.78
N SER A 335 -24.87 7.26 1.75
CA SER A 335 -24.02 6.30 1.04
C SER A 335 -24.27 4.86 1.43
N LEU A 336 -24.33 3.99 0.42
CA LEU A 336 -24.43 2.54 0.60
C LEU A 336 -23.21 1.96 1.33
N ALA A 337 -22.04 2.60 1.25
CA ALA A 337 -20.88 2.18 2.03
C ALA A 337 -21.18 2.22 3.55
N LEU A 338 -21.76 3.33 4.03
CA LEU A 338 -22.12 3.50 5.43
C LEU A 338 -23.32 2.63 5.83
N LYS A 339 -24.36 2.59 4.98
CA LYS A 339 -25.63 1.92 5.30
C LYS A 339 -25.59 0.40 5.18
N ASN A 340 -24.92 -0.13 4.16
CA ASN A 340 -25.00 -1.55 3.79
C ASN A 340 -23.69 -2.30 4.06
N LEU A 341 -22.54 -1.66 3.83
CA LEU A 341 -21.24 -2.32 3.92
C LEU A 341 -20.57 -2.13 5.29
N LYS A 342 -21.20 -1.41 6.22
CA LYS A 342 -20.68 -1.10 7.56
C LYS A 342 -19.33 -0.35 7.52
N PHE A 343 -19.06 0.36 6.42
CA PHE A 343 -17.93 1.28 6.35
C PHE A 343 -18.03 2.32 7.47
N GLN A 344 -16.91 2.59 8.12
CA GLN A 344 -16.77 3.60 9.17
C GLN A 344 -16.17 4.86 8.58
N GLN A 345 -16.80 5.99 8.85
CA GLN A 345 -16.32 7.28 8.37
C GLN A 345 -14.90 7.54 8.88
N ILE A 346 -14.00 7.92 7.98
CA ILE A 346 -12.62 8.28 8.32
C ILE A 346 -12.62 9.70 8.93
N PRO A 347 -11.96 9.93 10.08
CA PRO A 347 -11.90 11.23 10.73
C PRO A 347 -10.88 12.14 10.04
N ILE A 348 -11.18 12.58 8.81
CA ILE A 348 -10.29 13.38 7.94
C ILE A 348 -9.84 14.68 8.61
N ASP A 349 -10.71 15.29 9.41
CA ASP A 349 -10.44 16.49 10.21
C ASP A 349 -9.31 16.29 11.24
N LYS A 350 -9.00 15.03 11.57
CA LYS A 350 -7.92 14.68 12.48
C LYS A 350 -6.57 14.42 11.82
N ILE A 351 -6.48 14.43 10.50
CA ILE A 351 -5.30 13.98 9.75
C ILE A 351 -4.38 15.17 9.39
N GLY A 352 -3.10 14.99 9.66
CA GLY A 352 -2.03 15.97 9.42
C GLY A 352 -1.67 16.76 10.68
N CYS A 353 -0.93 17.86 10.47
CA CYS A 353 -0.55 18.77 11.54
C CYS A 353 -1.69 19.71 11.95
N TYR A 354 -1.71 20.10 13.22
CA TYR A 354 -2.61 21.12 13.79
C TYR A 354 -1.89 22.39 14.15
N TYR A 355 -2.60 23.49 14.45
CA TYR A 355 -1.94 24.67 15.02
C TYR A 355 -1.18 24.34 16.31
N ASN A 356 0.00 24.93 16.46
CA ASN A 356 0.76 24.92 17.71
C ASN A 356 1.60 26.20 17.77
N GLU A 357 1.59 26.87 18.91
CA GLU A 357 2.23 28.17 19.12
C GLU A 357 3.77 28.16 18.94
N PHE A 358 4.40 26.99 19.10
CA PHE A 358 5.83 26.81 18.93
C PHE A 358 6.24 26.50 17.47
N ARG A 359 5.30 26.48 16.52
CA ARG A 359 5.64 26.27 15.10
C ARG A 359 6.29 27.49 14.51
N ARG A 360 7.32 27.24 13.70
CA ARG A 360 7.97 28.27 12.89
C ARG A 360 7.01 28.94 11.90
N SER A 361 6.05 28.20 11.34
CA SER A 361 5.06 28.70 10.39
C SER A 361 3.71 28.01 10.57
N TRP A 362 2.64 28.76 10.30
CA TRP A 362 1.27 28.27 10.26
C TRP A 362 0.38 29.23 9.42
N PRO A 363 -0.59 28.75 8.62
CA PRO A 363 -0.79 27.34 8.27
C PRO A 363 0.42 26.78 7.52
N ILE A 364 0.55 25.44 7.48
CA ILE A 364 1.52 24.81 6.59
C ILE A 364 1.12 25.17 5.17
N GLU A 365 2.05 25.77 4.41
CA GLU A 365 1.84 26.06 3.00
C GLU A 365 1.70 24.74 2.27
N LYS A 366 0.48 24.47 1.81
CA LYS A 366 0.18 23.27 1.04
C LYS A 366 0.51 23.54 -0.41
N PRO A 367 1.48 22.83 -0.96
CA PRO A 367 1.89 23.06 -2.33
C PRO A 367 0.80 22.54 -3.27
N GLN A 368 0.63 23.20 -4.42
CA GLN A 368 -0.46 22.90 -5.35
C GLN A 368 -0.39 21.43 -5.82
N SER A 369 -1.52 20.74 -5.83
CA SER A 369 -1.61 19.40 -6.42
C SER A 369 -1.31 19.50 -7.92
N GLN A 370 -0.40 18.66 -8.41
CA GLN A 370 -0.02 18.64 -9.82
C GLN A 370 -0.91 17.71 -10.64
N LYS A 371 -1.72 16.85 -10.00
CA LYS A 371 -2.55 15.80 -10.62
C LYS A 371 -1.87 15.21 -11.87
N LEU A 372 -0.69 14.60 -11.69
CA LEU A 372 0.10 14.04 -12.80
C LEU A 372 -0.66 12.85 -13.41
N ARG A 373 -1.42 13.14 -14.47
CA ARG A 373 -2.21 12.16 -15.21
C ARG A 373 -1.41 11.57 -16.37
N ASN A 374 -0.54 12.34 -16.99
CA ASN A 374 0.20 11.91 -18.17
C ASN A 374 1.38 11.01 -17.77
N ARG A 375 1.56 9.92 -18.51
CA ARG A 375 2.77 9.10 -18.43
C ARG A 375 3.82 9.76 -19.31
N LYS A 376 5.00 10.02 -18.76
CA LYS A 376 6.11 10.57 -19.52
C LYS A 376 7.23 9.55 -19.55
N VAL A 377 7.75 9.27 -20.74
CA VAL A 377 8.83 8.32 -21.00
C VAL A 377 10.01 9.08 -21.59
N TRP A 378 11.21 8.78 -21.09
CA TRP A 378 12.48 9.23 -21.64
C TRP A 378 13.20 8.04 -22.23
N THR A 379 13.69 8.17 -23.46
CA THR A 379 14.54 7.15 -24.09
C THR A 379 15.98 7.66 -24.09
N VAL A 380 16.89 6.89 -23.51
CA VAL A 380 18.33 7.19 -23.44
C VAL A 380 19.07 6.20 -24.32
N LYS A 381 19.77 6.72 -25.34
CA LYS A 381 20.58 5.92 -26.27
C LYS A 381 22.04 6.36 -26.26
N ILE A 382 22.95 5.43 -26.55
CA ILE A 382 24.32 5.76 -26.96
C ILE A 382 24.42 5.55 -28.46
N VAL A 383 24.68 6.63 -29.20
CA VAL A 383 24.89 6.61 -30.66
C VAL A 383 26.21 7.31 -30.92
N ASP A 384 27.14 6.66 -31.63
CA ASP A 384 28.47 7.21 -31.95
C ASP A 384 29.25 7.73 -30.71
N ASN A 385 29.18 7.00 -29.58
CA ASN A 385 29.74 7.38 -28.27
C ASN A 385 29.13 8.65 -27.63
N GLU A 386 27.99 9.14 -28.12
CA GLU A 386 27.27 10.27 -27.53
C GLU A 386 25.93 9.83 -26.92
N ILE A 387 25.58 10.42 -25.77
CA ILE A 387 24.30 10.19 -25.10
C ILE A 387 23.21 11.02 -25.80
N GLN A 388 22.21 10.35 -26.33
CA GLN A 388 21.01 10.97 -26.90
C GLN A 388 19.81 10.69 -25.99
N ILE A 389 19.08 11.75 -25.62
CA ILE A 389 17.87 11.65 -24.79
C ILE A 389 16.69 12.23 -25.57
N THR A 390 15.65 11.43 -25.76
CA THR A 390 14.35 11.88 -26.27
C THR A 390 13.28 11.67 -25.21
N SER A 391 12.15 12.38 -25.30
CA SER A 391 11.03 12.16 -24.40
C SER A 391 9.70 12.19 -25.14
N GLU A 392 8.79 11.32 -24.72
CA GLU A 392 7.42 11.24 -25.21
C GLU A 392 6.45 11.33 -24.02
N GLU A 393 5.30 11.96 -24.26
CA GLU A 393 4.25 12.12 -23.26
C GLU A 393 2.97 11.46 -23.73
N PHE A 394 2.54 10.44 -22.99
CA PHE A 394 1.34 9.66 -23.22
C PHE A 394 0.23 10.21 -22.33
N LYS A 395 -0.81 10.72 -22.98
CA LYS A 395 -2.04 11.13 -22.28
C LYS A 395 -2.78 9.87 -21.81
N PRO A 396 -3.51 9.94 -20.68
CA PRO A 396 -4.45 8.88 -20.31
C PRO A 396 -5.38 8.56 -21.48
N LEU A 397 -5.75 7.30 -21.60
CA LEU A 397 -6.80 6.88 -22.53
C LEU A 397 -8.12 7.49 -22.05
N ILE A 398 -8.55 8.59 -22.67
CA ILE A 398 -9.87 9.18 -22.44
C ILE A 398 -10.81 8.53 -23.45
N THR A 399 -11.72 7.70 -22.98
CA THR A 399 -12.90 7.31 -23.76
C THR A 399 -13.87 8.51 -23.77
N GLU A 400 -14.11 9.11 -24.93
CA GLU A 400 -15.03 10.25 -25.12
C GLU A 400 -16.54 9.89 -24.96
N GLU A 401 -16.85 8.77 -24.31
CA GLU A 401 -18.23 8.34 -24.13
C GLU A 401 -18.92 9.15 -23.02
N LYS A 402 -20.07 9.74 -23.38
CA LYS A 402 -20.92 10.49 -22.44
C LYS A 402 -21.22 9.63 -21.21
N GLN A 403 -20.95 10.19 -20.03
CA GLN A 403 -21.34 9.66 -18.73
C GLN A 403 -22.81 9.18 -18.80
N GLN A 404 -23.03 7.86 -18.76
CA GLN A 404 -24.36 7.33 -18.61
C GLN A 404 -24.87 7.70 -17.20
N GLU A 405 -26.06 8.30 -17.14
CA GLU A 405 -26.76 8.49 -15.88
C GLU A 405 -26.99 7.13 -15.21
N PHE A 406 -26.38 6.96 -14.04
CA PHE A 406 -26.40 5.72 -13.29
C PHE A 406 -27.81 5.46 -12.74
N ASN A 407 -28.50 4.46 -13.27
CA ASN A 407 -29.80 4.05 -12.78
C ASN A 407 -29.64 3.05 -11.62
N LEU A 408 -29.87 3.53 -10.40
CA LEU A 408 -29.86 2.78 -9.13
C LEU A 408 -30.72 1.51 -9.15
N GLU A 409 -31.78 1.44 -9.98
CA GLU A 409 -32.69 0.29 -10.03
C GLU A 409 -32.15 -0.88 -10.88
N LYS A 410 -31.16 -0.65 -11.74
CA LYS A 410 -30.64 -1.69 -12.66
C LYS A 410 -29.55 -2.58 -12.06
N PHE A 411 -28.92 -2.17 -10.97
CA PHE A 411 -27.81 -2.88 -10.35
C PHE A 411 -27.99 -2.96 -8.83
N VAL A 412 -29.07 -3.59 -8.39
CA VAL A 412 -29.10 -4.23 -7.08
C VAL A 412 -28.86 -5.71 -7.34
N ALA A 413 -27.61 -6.17 -7.21
CA ALA A 413 -27.36 -7.60 -7.06
C ALA A 413 -28.25 -8.11 -5.91
N PRO A 414 -28.94 -9.26 -6.05
CA PRO A 414 -29.94 -9.68 -5.07
C PRO A 414 -29.27 -9.79 -3.69
N MET A 415 -29.65 -8.88 -2.79
CA MET A 415 -29.10 -8.73 -1.44
C MET A 415 -29.46 -9.91 -0.49
N LEU A 416 -29.76 -11.09 -1.02
CA LEU A 416 -30.24 -12.23 -0.24
C LEU A 416 -29.81 -13.56 -0.88
N THR A 417 -28.68 -14.09 -0.46
CA THR A 417 -28.52 -15.55 -0.36
C THR A 417 -28.92 -15.96 1.07
N PRO A 418 -29.96 -16.78 1.26
CA PRO A 418 -30.27 -17.35 2.58
C PRO A 418 -29.17 -18.35 2.94
N GLY A 419 -28.35 -18.03 3.95
CA GLY A 419 -27.32 -18.97 4.44
C GLY A 419 -25.98 -18.37 4.90
N GLY A 420 -25.82 -17.04 4.92
CA GLY A 420 -24.61 -16.41 5.43
C GLY A 420 -24.34 -16.79 6.89
N ILE A 421 -23.19 -17.42 7.15
CA ILE A 421 -22.70 -17.78 8.48
C ILE A 421 -22.55 -16.47 9.29
N PRO A 422 -23.13 -16.37 10.49
CA PRO A 422 -22.91 -15.21 11.37
C PRO A 422 -21.42 -15.12 11.70
N LEU A 423 -20.82 -13.94 11.50
CA LEU A 423 -19.50 -13.64 12.05
C LEU A 423 -19.63 -13.67 13.59
N GLU A 424 -19.10 -14.73 14.22
CA GLU A 424 -18.94 -14.77 15.67
C GLU A 424 -17.94 -13.71 16.13
N GLN A 425 -18.21 -13.23 17.34
CA GLN A 425 -17.71 -12.00 17.92
C GLN A 425 -16.20 -12.08 18.25
N ALA A 426 -15.42 -11.17 17.68
CA ALA A 426 -14.20 -10.66 18.31
C ALA A 426 -14.37 -9.15 18.51
N PRO A 427 -14.00 -8.59 19.68
CA PRO A 427 -14.40 -7.24 20.04
C PRO A 427 -13.65 -6.20 19.19
N VAL A 428 -14.41 -5.37 18.48
CA VAL A 428 -13.92 -4.14 17.86
C VAL A 428 -13.82 -3.09 18.96
N SER A 429 -12.64 -2.99 19.57
CA SER A 429 -12.21 -1.80 20.30
C SER A 429 -10.69 -1.70 20.15
N PRO A 430 -10.14 -0.54 19.74
CA PRO A 430 -8.70 -0.35 19.76
C PRO A 430 -8.20 -0.52 21.21
N PRO A 431 -7.03 -1.13 21.45
CA PRO A 431 -6.48 -1.17 22.79
C PRO A 431 -6.34 0.27 23.33
N GLU A 432 -6.91 0.52 24.51
CA GLU A 432 -6.70 1.75 25.24
C GLU A 432 -5.20 1.93 25.52
N GLY A 433 -4.73 3.17 25.44
CA GLY A 433 -3.31 3.51 25.51
C GLY A 433 -2.63 2.96 26.76
N ILE A 434 -1.52 2.25 26.57
CA ILE A 434 -0.70 1.72 27.65
C ILE A 434 0.00 2.89 28.37
N PRO A 435 -0.01 2.96 29.72
CA PRO A 435 0.72 3.98 30.47
C PRO A 435 2.24 3.77 30.36
N ALA A 436 2.97 4.88 30.23
CA ALA A 436 4.43 4.90 30.04
C ALA A 436 5.19 4.26 31.22
N PRO A 437 6.20 3.38 30.98
CA PRO A 437 7.08 2.89 32.04
C PRO A 437 8.23 3.86 32.34
N GLN A 438 8.73 3.79 33.58
CA GLN A 438 9.86 4.57 34.09
C GLN A 438 11.20 4.04 33.55
N GLY A 439 12.07 4.97 33.16
CA GLY A 439 13.29 4.68 32.40
C GLY A 439 14.36 3.89 33.15
N GLY A 440 14.89 2.88 32.47
CA GLY A 440 16.18 2.28 32.72
C GLY A 440 16.94 2.23 31.40
N GLY A 441 18.11 2.85 31.34
CA GLY A 441 18.92 2.89 30.12
C GLY A 441 19.74 1.62 29.95
N MET A 442 19.86 1.12 28.71
CA MET A 442 21.07 0.45 28.23
C MET A 442 21.10 0.27 26.70
N GLU A 443 22.32 0.45 26.22
CA GLU A 443 23.01 0.02 24.99
C GLU A 443 22.30 0.01 23.63
N SER A 444 22.72 0.98 22.81
CA SER A 444 22.38 1.18 21.41
C SER A 444 23.11 0.21 20.47
N GLY A 445 22.39 -0.75 19.89
CA GLY A 445 22.76 -1.34 18.61
C GLY A 445 22.31 -0.41 17.47
N SER A 446 23.24 0.12 16.68
CA SER A 446 22.90 0.94 15.52
C SER A 446 22.40 0.05 14.38
N PHE A 447 21.13 0.20 14.01
CA PHE A 447 20.58 -0.34 12.77
C PHE A 447 21.21 0.40 11.57
N ASP A 448 21.86 -0.36 10.68
CA ASP A 448 22.43 0.13 9.43
C ASP A 448 21.59 -0.42 8.27
N PRO A 449 20.72 0.41 7.64
CA PRO A 449 19.84 -0.05 6.56
C PRO A 449 20.61 -0.59 5.34
N MET A 450 21.90 -0.25 5.19
CA MET A 450 22.76 -0.72 4.09
C MET A 450 23.36 -2.11 4.36
N LYS A 451 23.42 -2.58 5.62
CA LYS A 451 23.91 -3.94 5.95
C LYS A 451 22.81 -4.99 5.98
N SER A 452 21.54 -4.57 6.06
CA SER A 452 20.36 -5.45 5.95
C SER A 452 19.91 -5.73 4.51
N LEU A 453 20.56 -5.09 3.53
CA LEU A 453 20.35 -5.28 2.10
C LEU A 453 21.67 -5.80 1.51
N PRO A 454 21.76 -7.05 1.01
CA PRO A 454 22.89 -7.40 0.14
C PRO A 454 22.85 -6.49 -1.11
N PRO A 455 23.98 -6.29 -1.80
CA PRO A 455 23.98 -5.51 -3.03
C PRO A 455 22.94 -6.07 -3.98
N PHE A 456 22.06 -5.21 -4.49
CA PHE A 456 21.13 -5.55 -5.55
C PHE A 456 21.95 -6.10 -6.72
N LEU A 457 21.83 -7.40 -7.00
CA LEU A 457 22.05 -7.89 -8.35
C LEU A 457 20.82 -7.40 -9.12
N ASN A 458 21.01 -6.31 -9.87
CA ASN A 458 20.10 -5.99 -10.97
C ASN A 458 19.96 -7.25 -11.84
N PRO A 459 18.76 -7.58 -12.35
CA PRO A 459 18.63 -8.62 -13.37
C PRO A 459 19.52 -8.34 -14.59
#